data_AF-A0A7S0MZQ3-F1
#
_entry.id   AF-A0A7S0MZQ3-F1
#
_cell.length_a   1.000
_cell.length_b   1.000
_cell.length_c   1.000
_cell.angle_alpha   90.00
_cell.angle_beta   90.00
_cell.angle_gamma   90.00
#
_symmetry.space_group_name_H-M   'P 1'
#
loop_
_entity.id
_entity.type
_entity.pdbx_description
1 polymer ?
#
loop_
_entity_poly.entity_id
_entity_poly.type
_entity_poly.pdbx_seq_one_letter_code
_entity_poly.pdbx_strand_id
1 'polypeptide(L)'
;ATMTDSLNPWAAIVHPVLNGQVHLASKARLDDLNNQDKDFHLFHLKGVMQTFFCEDYGPCGLAGLYQFTSILNQKIRQYPGKTIVYCVEERQRDVSDGVFFLGCYMIILKQMNVAEVWNEFESLACQLCGYRDASFCDSDFSLDILDCWRGMHQAKQIGWFDEIEIEEYVHYDNPLEGDLHTIIPGKLVALRGPNHLSGQKIYEDIEGHRRFSPRFFVAPFEDMGVRTVVR
;
A
#
# COMPACT_ATOMS: atom_id res chain seq x y z
N ALA A 1 40.26 -26.22 17.98
CA ALA A 1 39.72 -24.89 17.66
C ALA A 1 38.35 -25.07 17.04
N THR A 2 37.31 -25.18 17.87
CA THR A 2 35.92 -25.09 17.44
C THR A 2 35.61 -23.61 17.34
N MET A 3 35.60 -23.08 16.12
CA MET A 3 35.01 -21.77 15.87
C MET A 3 33.53 -21.91 16.25
N THR A 4 33.14 -21.31 17.36
CA THR A 4 31.75 -21.05 17.65
C THR A 4 31.25 -20.15 16.52
N ASP A 5 30.46 -20.70 15.60
CA ASP A 5 29.59 -19.91 14.74
C ASP A 5 28.78 -19.01 15.67
N SER A 6 29.19 -17.75 15.79
CA SER A 6 28.36 -16.74 16.40
C SER A 6 27.12 -16.66 15.52
N LEU A 7 26.02 -17.23 16.00
CA LEU A 7 24.69 -17.09 15.41
C LEU A 7 24.51 -15.65 14.97
N ASN A 8 24.35 -15.43 13.66
CA ASN A 8 24.13 -14.10 13.10
C ASN A 8 22.94 -13.47 13.83
N PRO A 9 23.14 -12.40 14.64
CA PRO A 9 22.09 -11.83 15.47
C PRO A 9 20.90 -11.33 14.62
N TRP A 10 21.15 -10.99 13.36
CA TRP A 10 20.10 -10.60 12.41
C TRP A 10 19.15 -11.75 12.06
N ALA A 11 19.59 -13.01 12.06
CA ALA A 11 18.78 -14.15 11.58
C ALA A 11 17.53 -14.44 12.44
N ALA A 12 17.54 -14.06 13.72
CA ALA A 12 16.38 -14.16 14.59
C ALA A 12 15.44 -12.94 14.47
N ILE A 13 15.93 -11.87 13.83
CA ILE A 13 15.35 -10.53 13.89
C ILE A 13 14.65 -10.17 12.58
N VAL A 14 15.31 -10.47 11.46
CA VAL A 14 14.85 -10.13 10.12
C VAL A 14 14.30 -11.36 9.41
N HIS A 15 13.29 -11.12 8.58
CA HIS A 15 12.69 -12.12 7.73
C HIS A 15 13.16 -11.92 6.28
N PRO A 16 14.02 -12.79 5.72
CA PRO A 16 14.53 -12.63 4.38
C PRO A 16 13.46 -12.92 3.33
N VAL A 17 13.43 -12.11 2.28
CA VAL A 17 12.60 -12.31 1.10
C VAL A 17 13.38 -11.99 -0.18
N LEU A 18 12.83 -12.34 -1.34
CA LEU A 18 13.46 -12.07 -2.64
C LEU A 18 14.90 -12.61 -2.70
N ASN A 19 15.09 -13.86 -2.28
CA ASN A 19 16.40 -14.52 -2.18
C ASN A 19 17.42 -13.78 -1.28
N GLY A 20 16.94 -13.08 -0.24
CA GLY A 20 17.78 -12.37 0.72
C GLY A 20 18.27 -10.99 0.25
N GLN A 21 17.83 -10.52 -0.92
CA GLN A 21 18.10 -9.15 -1.37
C GLN A 21 17.37 -8.12 -0.49
N VAL A 22 16.15 -8.46 -0.05
CA VAL A 22 15.30 -7.60 0.77
C VAL A 22 14.87 -8.36 2.00
N HIS A 23 14.92 -7.75 3.17
CA HIS A 23 14.43 -8.34 4.41
C HIS A 23 13.31 -7.48 4.99
N LEU A 24 12.37 -8.10 5.72
CA LEU A 24 11.39 -7.41 6.56
C LEU A 24 11.85 -7.47 8.03
N ALA A 25 11.73 -6.38 8.78
CA ALA A 25 12.06 -6.36 10.20
C ALA A 25 11.06 -5.53 11.00
N SER A 26 10.68 -5.99 12.19
CA SER A 26 9.93 -5.17 13.15
C SER A 26 10.87 -4.37 14.05
N LYS A 27 10.50 -3.12 14.34
CA LYS A 27 11.34 -2.12 15.03
C LYS A 27 11.82 -2.54 16.42
N ALA A 28 11.01 -3.26 17.18
CA ALA A 28 11.39 -3.78 18.50
C ALA A 28 12.66 -4.63 18.47
N ARG A 29 12.99 -5.21 17.32
CA ARG A 29 14.17 -6.04 17.12
C ARG A 29 15.37 -5.26 16.56
N LEU A 30 15.15 -4.03 16.09
CA LEU A 30 16.19 -3.17 15.52
C LEU A 30 16.90 -2.31 16.57
N ASP A 31 16.26 -2.00 17.70
CA ASP A 31 16.91 -1.27 18.80
C ASP A 31 18.10 -2.05 19.40
N ASP A 32 18.08 -3.39 19.27
CA ASP A 32 19.17 -4.29 19.66
C ASP A 32 20.31 -4.35 18.63
N LEU A 33 20.07 -3.85 17.41
CA LEU A 33 21.02 -3.90 16.31
C LEU A 33 21.68 -2.54 16.15
N ASN A 34 22.96 -2.50 16.54
CA ASN A 34 23.77 -1.31 16.33
C ASN A 34 23.75 -0.96 14.83
N ASN A 35 23.26 0.24 14.50
CA ASN A 35 22.93 0.74 13.16
C ASN A 35 24.15 0.89 12.20
N GLN A 36 25.23 0.16 12.48
CA GLN A 36 26.56 0.27 11.89
C GLN A 36 26.98 -0.99 11.11
N ASP A 37 26.12 -2.01 11.01
CA ASP A 37 26.41 -3.14 10.14
C ASP A 37 26.49 -2.66 8.68
N LYS A 38 27.66 -2.82 8.07
CA LYS A 38 27.95 -2.26 6.76
C LYS A 38 27.17 -2.96 5.66
N ASP A 39 26.69 -4.18 5.91
CA ASP A 39 26.05 -5.03 4.90
C ASP A 39 24.55 -4.74 4.75
N PHE A 40 23.93 -4.05 5.72
CA PHE A 40 22.51 -3.72 5.68
C PHE A 40 22.23 -2.24 5.39
N HIS A 41 21.12 -1.97 4.73
CA HIS A 41 20.53 -0.63 4.64
C HIS A 41 19.07 -0.66 5.09
N LEU A 42 18.80 -0.02 6.22
CA LEU A 42 17.48 0.01 6.84
C LEU A 42 16.70 1.21 6.29
N PHE A 43 15.42 1.00 5.99
CA PHE A 43 14.51 2.10 5.68
C PHE A 43 13.11 1.82 6.22
N HIS A 44 12.42 2.90 6.56
CA HIS A 44 10.99 2.87 6.91
C HIS A 44 10.23 3.63 5.83
N LEU A 45 9.03 3.17 5.54
CA LEU A 45 8.12 3.88 4.68
C LEU A 45 7.55 5.07 5.47
N LYS A 46 7.88 6.30 5.07
CA LYS A 46 7.44 7.53 5.74
C LYS A 46 6.47 8.28 4.84
N GLY A 47 5.42 8.84 5.44
CA GLY A 47 4.52 9.77 4.75
C GLY A 47 3.65 9.13 3.67
N VAL A 48 3.32 7.84 3.80
CA VAL A 48 2.23 7.26 3.01
C VAL A 48 0.93 7.87 3.50
N MET A 49 0.16 8.45 2.59
CA MET A 49 -1.22 8.85 2.87
C MET A 49 -2.05 7.59 3.07
N GLN A 50 -2.23 7.22 4.33
CA GLN A 50 -3.21 6.23 4.73
C GLN A 50 -4.15 6.89 5.72
N THR A 51 -5.42 6.96 5.34
CA THR A 51 -6.47 7.56 6.16
C THR A 51 -7.34 6.42 6.65
N PHE A 52 -7.55 6.37 7.96
CA PHE A 52 -8.45 5.42 8.60
C PHE A 52 -9.76 6.13 8.92
N PHE A 53 -10.89 5.49 8.65
CA PHE A 53 -12.21 6.07 8.89
C PHE A 53 -12.73 5.71 10.27
N CYS A 54 -12.50 4.47 10.71
CA CYS A 54 -12.86 3.97 12.02
C CYS A 54 -11.74 3.09 12.57
N GLU A 55 -11.97 1.79 12.74
CA GLU A 55 -10.98 0.83 13.24
C GLU A 55 -10.22 0.09 12.12
N ASP A 56 -10.55 0.38 10.87
CA ASP A 56 -9.81 -0.05 9.69
C ASP A 56 -8.35 0.42 9.76
N TYR A 57 -7.45 -0.39 9.20
CA TYR A 57 -6.02 -0.08 9.18
C TYR A 57 -5.36 -0.32 7.83
N GLY A 58 -6.11 -0.79 6.82
CA GLY A 58 -5.55 -1.19 5.53
C GLY A 58 -6.46 -2.13 4.73
N PRO A 59 -5.96 -2.68 3.62
CA PRO A 59 -4.63 -2.40 3.06
C PRO A 59 -4.54 -0.97 2.51
N CYS A 60 -3.34 -0.45 2.35
CA CYS A 60 -3.13 0.87 1.75
C CYS A 60 -3.58 0.89 0.27
N GLY A 61 -4.09 2.03 -0.18
CA GLY A 61 -4.50 2.26 -1.58
C GLY A 61 -3.33 2.31 -2.57
N LEU A 62 -3.66 2.44 -3.87
CA LEU A 62 -2.65 2.39 -4.94
C LEU A 62 -1.57 3.47 -4.82
N ALA A 63 -1.93 4.68 -4.40
CA ALA A 63 -0.97 5.77 -4.19
C ALA A 63 0.20 5.36 -3.27
N GLY A 64 -0.10 4.79 -2.10
CA GLY A 64 0.91 4.29 -1.18
C GLY A 64 1.70 3.11 -1.73
N LEU A 65 1.05 2.24 -2.50
CA LEU A 65 1.72 1.11 -3.17
C LEU A 65 2.71 1.57 -4.24
N TYR A 66 2.35 2.54 -5.09
CA TYR A 66 3.27 3.13 -6.06
C TYR A 66 4.46 3.82 -5.36
N GLN A 67 4.19 4.56 -4.29
CA GLN A 67 5.24 5.19 -3.50
C GLN A 67 6.19 4.13 -2.91
N PHE A 68 5.65 3.06 -2.32
CA PHE A 68 6.45 1.98 -1.77
C PHE A 68 7.33 1.30 -2.82
N THR A 69 6.74 0.90 -3.95
CA THR A 69 7.48 0.22 -5.02
C THR A 69 8.59 1.09 -5.60
N SER A 70 8.34 2.38 -5.76
CA SER A 70 9.33 3.37 -6.20
C SER A 70 10.49 3.51 -5.21
N ILE A 71 10.17 3.69 -3.92
CA ILE A 71 11.17 3.83 -2.85
C ILE A 71 12.01 2.55 -2.75
N LEU A 72 11.41 1.37 -2.71
CA LEU A 72 12.15 0.11 -2.58
C LEU A 72 13.11 -0.08 -3.76
N ASN A 73 12.66 0.15 -4.99
CA ASN A 73 13.52 0.11 -6.17
C ASN A 73 14.66 1.15 -6.12
N GLN A 74 14.38 2.36 -5.64
CA GLN A 74 15.40 3.38 -5.45
C GLN A 74 16.45 2.92 -4.43
N LYS A 75 16.04 2.34 -3.30
CA LYS A 75 16.95 1.83 -2.26
C LYS A 75 17.85 0.71 -2.79
N ILE A 76 17.28 -0.26 -3.50
CA ILE A 76 18.04 -1.36 -4.12
C ILE A 76 19.11 -0.80 -5.07
N ARG A 77 18.79 0.22 -5.88
CA ARG A 77 19.75 0.83 -6.82
C ARG A 77 20.80 1.71 -6.13
N GLN A 78 20.41 2.44 -5.08
CA GLN A 78 21.28 3.39 -4.39
C GLN A 78 22.33 2.69 -3.53
N TYR A 79 22.05 1.48 -3.04
CA TYR A 79 22.92 0.73 -2.14
C TYR A 79 23.29 -0.64 -2.73
N PRO A 80 24.01 -0.68 -3.87
CA PRO A 80 24.41 -1.94 -4.47
C PRO A 80 25.31 -2.73 -3.53
N GLY A 81 25.09 -4.05 -3.46
CA GLY A 81 25.84 -4.96 -2.59
C GLY A 81 25.40 -4.96 -1.12
N LYS A 82 24.44 -4.12 -0.73
CA LYS A 82 23.80 -4.19 0.58
C LYS A 82 22.48 -4.95 0.53
N THR A 83 22.14 -5.63 1.61
CA THR A 83 20.79 -6.13 1.86
C THR A 83 19.91 -4.98 2.32
N ILE A 84 18.78 -4.79 1.64
CA ILE A 84 17.82 -3.74 1.99
C ILE A 84 16.87 -4.29 3.06
N VAL A 85 16.71 -3.58 4.17
CA VAL A 85 15.80 -3.98 5.26
C VAL A 85 14.63 -2.99 5.30
N TYR A 86 13.44 -3.48 4.97
CA TYR A 86 12.21 -2.74 5.16
C TYR A 86 11.72 -2.90 6.60
N CYS A 87 11.67 -1.78 7.31
CA CYS A 87 11.40 -1.76 8.74
C CYS A 87 9.97 -1.28 9.03
N VAL A 88 9.21 -2.09 9.76
CA VAL A 88 7.85 -1.81 10.22
C VAL A 88 7.79 -1.72 11.75
N GLU A 89 6.72 -1.18 12.29
CA GLU A 89 6.47 -1.21 13.73
C GLU A 89 6.08 -2.64 14.18
N GLU A 90 6.02 -2.89 15.49
CA GLU A 90 5.87 -4.25 16.04
C GLU A 90 4.44 -4.78 16.11
N ARG A 91 3.42 -3.91 15.90
CA ARG A 91 2.03 -4.35 16.03
C ARG A 91 1.70 -5.27 14.87
N GLN A 92 0.86 -6.28 15.13
CA GLN A 92 0.44 -7.28 14.14
C GLN A 92 -0.06 -6.64 12.82
N ARG A 93 -0.77 -5.52 12.93
CA ARG A 93 -1.27 -4.72 11.80
C ARG A 93 -0.14 -4.14 10.94
N ASP A 94 0.92 -3.61 11.55
CA ASP A 94 2.05 -3.02 10.83
C ASP A 94 2.87 -4.10 10.11
N VAL A 95 3.04 -5.27 10.74
CA VAL A 95 3.69 -6.43 10.11
C VAL A 95 2.86 -6.93 8.92
N SER A 96 1.54 -7.01 9.08
CA SER A 96 0.60 -7.40 8.02
C SER A 96 0.69 -6.46 6.81
N ASP A 97 0.70 -5.14 7.04
CA ASP A 97 0.88 -4.15 5.96
C ASP A 97 2.26 -4.22 5.32
N GLY A 98 3.32 -4.45 6.11
CA GLY A 98 4.67 -4.63 5.59
C GLY A 98 4.77 -5.83 4.63
N VAL A 99 4.18 -6.96 5.03
CA VAL A 99 4.05 -8.16 4.20
C VAL A 99 3.21 -7.87 2.97
N PHE A 100 2.05 -7.25 3.11
CA PHE A 100 1.18 -6.88 1.99
C PHE A 100 1.92 -6.06 0.93
N PHE A 101 2.65 -5.00 1.34
CA PHE A 101 3.43 -4.16 0.43
C PHE A 101 4.51 -4.94 -0.32
N LEU A 102 5.28 -5.76 0.39
CA LEU A 102 6.33 -6.58 -0.24
C LEU A 102 5.75 -7.62 -1.21
N GLY A 103 4.63 -8.26 -0.85
CA GLY A 103 3.95 -9.19 -1.74
C GLY A 103 3.37 -8.53 -2.98
N CYS A 104 2.78 -7.35 -2.85
CA CYS A 104 2.34 -6.55 -4.01
C CYS A 104 3.54 -6.15 -4.88
N TYR A 105 4.67 -5.75 -4.30
CA TYR A 105 5.91 -5.48 -5.05
C TYR A 105 6.39 -6.71 -5.85
N MET A 106 6.36 -7.90 -5.24
CA MET A 106 6.70 -9.16 -5.91
C MET A 106 5.76 -9.45 -7.09
N ILE A 107 4.46 -9.25 -6.92
CA ILE A 107 3.47 -9.45 -7.99
C ILE A 107 3.68 -8.45 -9.13
N ILE A 108 3.75 -7.16 -8.81
CA ILE A 108 3.76 -6.08 -9.80
C ILE A 108 5.08 -6.05 -10.57
N LEU A 109 6.20 -6.12 -9.86
CA LEU A 109 7.53 -5.86 -10.44
C LEU A 109 8.37 -7.11 -10.66
N LYS A 110 8.14 -8.18 -9.88
CA LYS A 110 8.84 -9.47 -10.07
C LYS A 110 8.00 -10.51 -10.82
N GLN A 111 6.73 -10.19 -11.11
CA GLN A 111 5.80 -11.05 -11.85
C GLN A 111 5.60 -12.42 -11.18
N MET A 112 5.75 -12.48 -9.85
CA MET A 112 5.50 -13.68 -9.08
C MET A 112 3.99 -13.93 -8.96
N ASN A 113 3.60 -15.21 -8.95
CA ASN A 113 2.22 -15.59 -8.65
C ASN A 113 1.97 -15.60 -7.13
N VAL A 114 0.70 -15.65 -6.72
CA VAL A 114 0.32 -15.55 -5.29
C VAL A 114 0.91 -16.68 -4.44
N ALA A 115 1.04 -17.90 -4.99
CA ALA A 115 1.61 -19.03 -4.23
C ALA A 115 3.11 -18.85 -4.01
N GLU A 116 3.85 -18.36 -5.00
CA GLU A 116 5.27 -18.02 -4.87
C GLU A 116 5.48 -16.92 -3.82
N VAL A 117 4.63 -15.89 -3.83
CA VAL A 117 4.67 -14.83 -2.82
C VAL A 117 4.35 -15.38 -1.43
N TRP A 118 3.33 -16.22 -1.29
CA TRP A 118 2.99 -16.81 0.00
C TRP A 118 4.13 -17.65 0.59
N ASN A 119 4.83 -18.43 -0.23
CA ASN A 119 5.97 -19.23 0.23
C ASN A 119 7.08 -18.37 0.84
N GLU A 120 7.26 -17.12 0.39
CA GLU A 120 8.22 -16.19 0.99
C GLU A 120 7.80 -15.77 2.40
N PHE A 121 6.52 -15.87 2.78
CA PHE A 121 5.98 -15.35 4.06
C PHE A 121 5.32 -16.40 4.96
N GLU A 122 5.30 -17.68 4.56
CA GLU A 122 4.59 -18.75 5.29
C GLU A 122 4.99 -18.83 6.77
N SER A 123 6.27 -18.62 7.09
CA SER A 123 6.78 -18.62 8.48
C SER A 123 6.24 -17.47 9.34
N LEU A 124 5.70 -16.42 8.72
CA LEU A 124 5.08 -15.29 9.40
C LEU A 124 3.57 -15.44 9.56
N ALA A 125 2.93 -16.51 9.07
CA ALA A 125 1.47 -16.64 9.02
C ALA A 125 0.77 -16.36 10.36
N CYS A 126 1.35 -16.81 11.49
CA CYS A 126 0.77 -16.57 12.82
C CYS A 126 0.88 -15.11 13.33
N GLN A 127 1.67 -14.28 12.65
CA GLN A 127 1.88 -12.86 12.94
C GLN A 127 1.07 -11.95 12.01
N LEU A 128 0.28 -12.51 11.10
CA LEU A 128 -0.55 -11.74 10.16
C LEU A 128 -1.98 -11.65 10.71
N CYS A 129 -2.64 -10.54 10.45
CA CYS A 129 -4.07 -10.37 10.66
C CYS A 129 -4.73 -9.87 9.37
N GLY A 130 -6.00 -10.24 9.20
CA GLY A 130 -6.80 -9.79 8.07
C GLY A 130 -7.30 -8.36 8.25
N TYR A 131 -7.73 -7.78 7.14
CA TYR A 131 -8.28 -6.45 7.06
C TYR A 131 -9.76 -6.46 7.39
N ARG A 132 -10.23 -5.37 8.02
CA ARG A 132 -11.64 -5.16 8.35
C ARG A 132 -12.20 -4.01 7.55
N ASP A 133 -13.52 -3.94 7.50
CA ASP A 133 -14.23 -2.81 6.89
C ASP A 133 -14.16 -1.53 7.76
N ALA A 134 -14.58 -0.42 7.15
CA ALA A 134 -14.53 0.92 7.71
C ALA A 134 -15.79 1.30 8.55
N SER A 135 -16.66 0.34 8.90
CA SER A 135 -17.87 0.62 9.68
C SER A 135 -17.57 0.95 11.14
N PHE A 136 -18.52 1.67 11.75
CA PHE A 136 -18.52 1.99 13.19
C PHE A 136 -19.05 0.85 14.09
N CYS A 137 -19.41 -0.29 13.51
CA CYS A 137 -19.85 -1.48 14.24
C CYS A 137 -18.79 -2.58 14.20
N ASP A 138 -19.03 -3.64 14.97
CA ASP A 138 -18.21 -4.84 14.90
C ASP A 138 -18.19 -5.39 13.47
N SER A 139 -16.99 -5.75 13.00
CA SER A 139 -16.79 -6.33 11.69
C SER A 139 -17.11 -7.82 11.73
N ASP A 140 -17.96 -8.28 10.82
CA ASP A 140 -18.36 -9.68 10.66
C ASP A 140 -17.58 -10.40 9.53
N PHE A 141 -16.71 -9.67 8.84
CA PHE A 141 -15.90 -10.17 7.74
C PHE A 141 -14.46 -9.68 7.84
N SER A 142 -13.51 -10.59 7.62
CA SER A 142 -12.09 -10.26 7.55
C SER A 142 -11.52 -10.68 6.19
N LEU A 143 -10.93 -9.73 5.48
CA LEU A 143 -10.27 -9.95 4.20
C LEU A 143 -8.81 -10.34 4.41
N ASP A 144 -8.41 -11.52 3.94
CA ASP A 144 -7.04 -12.01 4.10
C ASP A 144 -6.08 -11.33 3.09
N ILE A 145 -4.81 -11.22 3.45
CA ILE A 145 -3.74 -10.72 2.58
C ILE A 145 -3.67 -11.53 1.27
N LEU A 146 -3.89 -12.85 1.33
CA LEU A 146 -3.93 -13.67 0.11
C LEU A 146 -5.03 -13.21 -0.85
N ASP A 147 -6.18 -12.78 -0.35
CA ASP A 147 -7.28 -12.31 -1.20
C ASP A 147 -6.93 -10.97 -1.84
N CYS A 148 -6.29 -10.07 -1.10
CA CYS A 148 -5.75 -8.83 -1.64
C CYS A 148 -4.72 -9.09 -2.76
N TRP A 149 -3.79 -10.04 -2.55
CA TRP A 149 -2.81 -10.42 -3.56
C TRP A 149 -3.41 -11.11 -4.78
N ARG A 150 -4.46 -11.93 -4.61
CA ARG A 150 -5.21 -12.50 -5.75
C ARG A 150 -5.86 -11.40 -6.58
N GLY A 151 -6.47 -10.41 -5.92
CA GLY A 151 -7.04 -9.23 -6.59
C GLY A 151 -5.98 -8.46 -7.37
N MET A 152 -4.84 -8.14 -6.73
CA MET A 152 -3.73 -7.42 -7.38
C MET A 152 -3.13 -8.23 -8.55
N HIS A 153 -2.89 -9.52 -8.36
CA HIS A 153 -2.38 -10.40 -9.40
C HIS A 153 -3.33 -10.45 -10.59
N GLN A 154 -4.64 -10.62 -10.36
CA GLN A 154 -5.63 -10.61 -11.42
C GLN A 154 -5.67 -9.26 -12.15
N ALA A 155 -5.69 -8.15 -11.42
CA ALA A 155 -5.68 -6.80 -11.98
C ALA A 155 -4.43 -6.56 -12.86
N LYS A 156 -3.27 -7.07 -12.46
CA LYS A 156 -2.03 -7.03 -13.24
C LYS A 156 -2.12 -7.91 -14.50
N GLN A 157 -2.66 -9.12 -14.41
CA GLN A 157 -2.80 -10.04 -15.54
C GLN A 157 -3.71 -9.50 -16.66
N ILE A 158 -4.76 -8.77 -16.28
CA ILE A 158 -5.71 -8.17 -17.25
C ILE A 158 -5.35 -6.73 -17.65
N GLY A 159 -4.18 -6.23 -17.22
CA GLY A 159 -3.65 -4.92 -17.60
C GLY A 159 -4.22 -3.73 -16.82
N TRP A 160 -5.18 -3.92 -15.91
CA TRP A 160 -5.82 -2.82 -15.18
C TRP A 160 -4.84 -2.00 -14.35
N PHE A 161 -3.87 -2.65 -13.71
CA PHE A 161 -2.87 -1.93 -12.92
C PHE A 161 -2.00 -1.02 -13.79
N ASP A 162 -1.66 -1.45 -15.01
CA ASP A 162 -0.76 -0.71 -15.90
C ASP A 162 -1.43 0.47 -16.62
N GLU A 163 -2.76 0.47 -16.68
CA GLU A 163 -3.56 1.54 -17.29
C GLU A 163 -3.91 2.67 -16.29
N ILE A 164 -3.49 2.57 -15.02
CA ILE A 164 -3.69 3.64 -14.04
C ILE A 164 -2.63 4.73 -14.22
N GLU A 165 -3.10 5.94 -14.55
CA GLU A 165 -2.29 7.17 -14.53
C GLU A 165 -2.10 7.63 -13.08
N ILE A 166 -0.91 7.41 -12.53
CA ILE A 166 -0.67 7.55 -11.10
C ILE A 166 -0.73 9.01 -10.62
N GLU A 167 -0.27 9.96 -11.42
CA GLU A 167 -0.35 11.38 -11.09
C GLU A 167 -1.79 11.86 -10.98
N GLU A 168 -2.66 11.41 -11.90
CA GLU A 168 -4.09 11.68 -11.88
C GLU A 168 -4.76 11.01 -10.67
N TYR A 169 -4.45 9.72 -10.44
CA TYR A 169 -4.97 8.97 -9.30
C TYR A 169 -4.64 9.66 -7.96
N VAL A 170 -3.39 10.07 -7.75
CA VAL A 170 -2.95 10.75 -6.51
C VAL A 170 -3.57 12.13 -6.39
N HIS A 171 -3.76 12.86 -7.50
CA HIS A 171 -4.44 14.15 -7.47
C HIS A 171 -5.87 14.01 -6.95
N TYR A 172 -6.66 13.09 -7.51
CA TYR A 172 -8.07 12.93 -7.15
C TYR A 172 -8.32 12.14 -5.87
N ASP A 173 -7.33 11.35 -5.40
CA ASP A 173 -7.33 10.72 -4.06
C ASP A 173 -7.42 11.76 -2.93
N ASN A 174 -6.96 12.99 -3.17
CA ASN A 174 -7.08 14.06 -2.20
C ASN A 174 -8.56 14.49 -2.01
N PRO A 175 -9.12 14.43 -0.78
CA PRO A 175 -10.49 14.85 -0.50
C PRO A 175 -10.79 16.32 -0.82
N LEU A 176 -9.74 17.14 -0.99
CA LEU A 176 -9.80 18.55 -1.38
C LEU A 176 -9.71 18.78 -2.89
N GLU A 177 -9.54 17.73 -3.69
CA GLU A 177 -9.40 17.78 -5.16
C GLU A 177 -10.41 16.90 -5.90
N GLY A 178 -11.33 16.22 -5.20
CA GLY A 178 -12.46 15.54 -5.83
C GLY A 178 -12.95 14.33 -5.06
N ASP A 179 -12.06 13.67 -4.30
CA ASP A 179 -12.36 12.43 -3.59
C ASP A 179 -12.91 11.38 -4.58
N LEU A 180 -12.08 11.06 -5.60
CA LEU A 180 -12.45 10.30 -6.78
C LEU A 180 -11.33 9.31 -7.15
N HIS A 181 -11.73 8.09 -7.52
CA HIS A 181 -10.81 7.02 -7.90
C HIS A 181 -11.30 6.25 -9.13
N THR A 182 -10.41 6.02 -10.09
CA THR A 182 -10.60 5.02 -11.13
C THR A 182 -10.48 3.63 -10.53
N ILE A 183 -11.58 2.87 -10.56
CA ILE A 183 -11.66 1.50 -10.03
C ILE A 183 -11.34 0.49 -11.13
N ILE A 184 -11.89 0.71 -12.33
CA ILE A 184 -11.60 -0.07 -13.52
C ILE A 184 -11.25 0.94 -14.62
N PRO A 185 -10.01 0.93 -15.14
CA PRO A 185 -9.60 1.81 -16.22
C PRO A 185 -10.58 1.79 -17.41
N GLY A 186 -10.94 2.98 -17.88
CA GLY A 186 -11.87 3.17 -19.00
C GLY A 186 -13.31 2.67 -18.77
N LYS A 187 -13.68 2.26 -17.54
CA LYS A 187 -15.00 1.65 -17.29
C LYS A 187 -15.71 2.12 -16.02
N LEU A 188 -15.01 2.22 -14.90
CA LEU A 188 -15.64 2.49 -13.60
C LEU A 188 -14.80 3.46 -12.78
N VAL A 189 -15.43 4.56 -12.39
CA VAL A 189 -14.90 5.56 -11.46
C VAL A 189 -15.86 5.63 -10.27
N ALA A 190 -15.31 5.70 -9.07
CA ALA A 190 -16.04 5.95 -7.84
C ALA A 190 -15.66 7.32 -7.28
N LEU A 191 -16.61 8.02 -6.66
CA LEU A 191 -16.37 9.33 -6.07
C LEU A 191 -17.30 9.58 -4.88
N ARG A 192 -16.90 10.50 -4.00
CA ARG A 192 -17.81 11.08 -3.03
C ARG A 192 -18.92 11.86 -3.72
N GLY A 193 -20.17 11.62 -3.30
CA GLY A 193 -21.34 12.27 -3.88
C GLY A 193 -21.24 13.80 -3.84
N PRO A 194 -21.53 14.51 -4.96
CA PRO A 194 -21.50 15.96 -5.01
C PRO A 194 -22.68 16.58 -4.23
N ASN A 195 -22.48 17.82 -3.78
CA ASN A 195 -23.42 18.56 -2.97
C ASN A 195 -24.11 19.68 -3.76
N HIS A 196 -25.36 19.99 -3.39
CA HIS A 196 -26.02 21.19 -3.88
C HIS A 196 -25.41 22.42 -3.18
N LEU A 197 -24.65 23.23 -3.92
CA LEU A 197 -24.03 24.46 -3.41
C LEU A 197 -24.83 25.68 -3.89
N SER A 198 -24.92 26.71 -3.05
CA SER A 198 -25.60 27.95 -3.41
C SER A 198 -24.76 28.80 -4.38
N GLY A 199 -25.43 29.46 -5.33
CA GLY A 199 -24.78 30.27 -6.37
C GLY A 199 -24.09 29.43 -7.46
N GLN A 200 -23.14 30.03 -8.18
CA GLN A 200 -22.36 29.38 -9.25
C GLN A 200 -21.03 28.79 -8.74
N LYS A 201 -20.92 28.51 -7.43
CA LYS A 201 -19.69 27.98 -6.84
C LYS A 201 -19.43 26.54 -7.32
N ILE A 202 -18.16 26.24 -7.63
CA ILE A 202 -17.74 24.88 -7.99
C ILE A 202 -17.36 24.04 -6.76
N TYR A 203 -16.87 24.69 -5.69
CA TYR A 203 -16.63 24.08 -4.39
C TYR A 203 -16.93 25.07 -3.25
N GLU A 204 -17.06 24.55 -2.02
CA GLU A 204 -17.17 25.33 -0.79
C GLU A 204 -16.54 24.57 0.38
N ASP A 205 -15.75 25.27 1.20
CA ASP A 205 -15.13 24.70 2.40
C ASP A 205 -16.00 24.99 3.62
N ILE A 206 -16.47 23.94 4.30
CA ILE A 206 -17.33 24.02 5.49
C ILE A 206 -16.77 23.09 6.55
N GLU A 207 -16.52 23.63 7.76
CA GLU A 207 -16.07 22.84 8.92
C GLU A 207 -14.81 22.00 8.64
N GLY A 208 -13.90 22.50 7.80
CA GLY A 208 -12.67 21.79 7.43
C GLY A 208 -12.84 20.75 6.31
N HIS A 209 -14.04 20.62 5.74
CA HIS A 209 -14.32 19.72 4.63
C HIS A 209 -14.67 20.48 3.36
N ARG A 210 -14.05 20.09 2.23
CA ARG A 210 -14.41 20.63 0.92
C ARG A 210 -15.60 19.89 0.34
N ARG A 211 -16.63 20.64 -0.06
CA ARG A 211 -17.81 20.13 -0.76
C ARG A 211 -17.73 20.57 -2.22
N PHE A 212 -18.02 19.66 -3.15
CA PHE A 212 -18.00 19.94 -4.58
C PHE A 212 -19.42 19.99 -5.13
N SER A 213 -19.69 20.95 -6.01
CA SER A 213 -20.90 20.92 -6.83
C SER A 213 -20.76 19.91 -7.97
N PRO A 214 -21.85 19.43 -8.58
CA PRO A 214 -21.76 18.60 -9.78
C PRO A 214 -20.97 19.24 -10.92
N ARG A 215 -20.94 20.59 -11.00
CA ARG A 215 -20.22 21.32 -12.05
C ARG A 215 -18.71 21.13 -11.98
N PHE A 216 -18.15 20.90 -10.80
CA PHE A 216 -16.72 20.61 -10.63
C PHE A 216 -16.30 19.37 -11.44
N PHE A 217 -17.15 18.34 -11.45
CA PHE A 217 -16.84 17.04 -12.06
C PHE A 217 -17.03 17.00 -13.57
N VAL A 218 -17.54 18.05 -14.22
CA VAL A 218 -17.76 18.03 -15.68
C VAL A 218 -16.45 17.83 -16.44
N ALA A 219 -15.41 18.62 -16.14
CA ALA A 219 -14.12 18.47 -16.82
C ALA A 219 -13.43 17.13 -16.49
N PRO A 220 -13.29 16.71 -15.22
CA PRO A 220 -12.75 15.39 -14.89
C PRO A 220 -13.50 14.24 -15.58
N PHE A 221 -14.84 14.32 -15.66
CA PHE A 221 -15.64 13.30 -16.34
C PHE A 221 -15.42 13.28 -17.86
N GLU A 222 -15.26 14.45 -18.49
CA GLU A 222 -14.92 14.54 -19.91
C GLU A 222 -13.53 13.93 -20.18
N ASP A 223 -12.53 14.28 -19.37
CA ASP A 223 -11.15 13.78 -19.48
C ASP A 223 -11.08 12.25 -19.29
N MET A 224 -11.81 11.73 -18.30
CA MET A 224 -11.90 10.28 -18.02
C MET A 224 -12.88 9.53 -18.94
N GLY A 225 -13.56 10.22 -19.86
CA GLY A 225 -14.51 9.62 -20.79
C GLY A 225 -15.81 9.08 -20.16
N VAL A 226 -16.20 9.59 -18.99
CA VAL A 226 -17.42 9.21 -18.28
C VAL A 226 -18.66 9.68 -19.06
N ARG A 227 -19.59 8.75 -19.32
CA ARG A 227 -20.84 9.03 -20.05
C ARG A 227 -22.10 8.80 -19.25
N THR A 228 -21.98 8.20 -18.07
CA THR A 228 -23.13 7.78 -17.27
C THR A 228 -22.78 7.92 -15.80
N VAL A 229 -23.67 8.56 -15.05
CA VAL A 229 -23.57 8.71 -13.60
C VAL A 229 -24.73 7.95 -12.97
N VAL A 230 -24.42 7.09 -12.00
CA VAL A 230 -25.41 6.36 -11.20
C VAL A 230 -25.38 6.96 -9.80
N ARG A 231 -26.54 7.36 -9.28
CA ARG A 231 -26.72 7.91 -7.93
C ARG A 231 -27.90 7.23 -7.26
#